data_AF-A0AAV9S7V7-F1
#
_entry.id   AF-A0AAV9S7V7-F1
#
_cell.length_a   1.000
_cell.length_b   1.000
_cell.length_c   1.000
_cell.angle_alpha   90.00
_cell.angle_beta   90.00
_cell.angle_gamma   90.00
#
_symmetry.space_group_name_H-M   'P 1'
#
loop_
_entity.id
_entity.type
_entity.pdbx_description
1 polymer ?
#
loop_
_entity_poly.entity_id
_entity_poly.type
_entity_poly.pdbx_seq_one_letter_code
_entity_poly.pdbx_strand_id
1 'polypeptide(L)'
;MGGNVSKARNVSFGLDEEEKVTVVEGVKLSEDVLRRMRESQGSERVRPSSPPAPDSHKTSPSAKPAEPSASETQEEIRKNYERQQALVQEQLAKLAQRERETAAVTDMDRTTPAVIMEKWRTHEEQEKAKLLPADLDAWAKRLEWKEQELATISSFYKEQLEILEKKNFENYKQTAEQYCEAATKTEAWIR
;
A
#
# COMPACT_ATOMS: atom_id res chain seq x y z
N MET A 1 5.74 1.43 -29.93
CA MET A 1 4.96 0.56 -29.02
C MET A 1 5.32 0.91 -27.58
N GLY A 2 4.33 1.10 -26.70
CA GLY A 2 4.55 1.29 -25.26
C GLY A 2 3.83 2.48 -24.66
N GLY A 3 2.52 2.61 -24.88
CA GLY A 3 1.71 3.64 -24.22
C GLY A 3 0.28 3.15 -24.09
N ASN A 4 -0.08 2.62 -22.91
CA ASN A 4 -1.45 2.43 -22.42
C ASN A 4 -1.55 1.50 -21.17
N VAL A 5 -0.71 1.67 -20.14
CA VAL A 5 -1.06 1.19 -18.79
C VAL A 5 -0.43 2.07 -17.71
N SER A 6 -0.77 3.36 -17.67
CA SER A 6 -0.46 4.20 -16.51
C SER A 6 -1.44 3.88 -15.38
N LYS A 7 -1.24 2.74 -14.72
CA LYS A 7 -1.85 2.51 -13.40
C LYS A 7 -1.36 3.67 -12.51
N ALA A 8 -2.29 4.46 -11.96
CA ALA A 8 -1.94 5.57 -11.08
C ALA A 8 -1.04 5.04 -9.96
N ARG A 9 0.23 5.46 -9.96
CA ARG A 9 1.19 5.13 -8.89
C ARG A 9 1.02 6.21 -7.84
N ASN A 10 0.64 5.80 -6.64
CA ASN A 10 0.48 6.73 -5.52
C ASN A 10 1.87 7.15 -5.02
N VAL A 11 2.00 8.41 -4.62
CA VAL A 11 3.22 9.00 -4.05
C VAL A 11 2.78 9.76 -2.81
N SER A 12 3.47 9.56 -1.68
CA SER A 12 3.22 10.30 -0.44
C SER A 12 4.35 11.28 -0.16
N PHE A 13 4.00 12.46 0.36
CA PHE A 13 4.92 13.54 0.66
C PHE A 13 4.98 13.77 2.18
N GLY A 14 6.14 14.13 2.68
CA GLY A 14 6.39 14.50 4.07
C GLY A 14 7.37 15.65 4.17
N LEU A 15 7.62 16.15 5.37
CA LEU A 15 8.61 17.19 5.64
C LEU A 15 9.85 16.56 6.30
N ASP A 16 11.05 16.98 5.90
CA ASP A 16 12.30 16.62 6.58
C ASP A 16 12.60 17.55 7.76
N GLU A 17 13.74 17.34 8.42
CA GLU A 17 14.18 18.10 9.61
C GLU A 17 14.40 19.59 9.32
N GLU A 18 14.61 19.96 8.06
CA GLU A 18 14.74 21.34 7.58
C GLU A 18 13.44 21.89 6.98
N GLU A 19 12.29 21.28 7.29
CA GLU A 19 10.96 21.64 6.80
C GLU A 19 10.82 21.60 5.26
N LYS A 20 11.63 20.78 4.57
CA LYS A 20 11.56 20.62 3.11
C LYS A 20 10.69 19.43 2.74
N VAL A 21 9.92 19.60 1.67
CA VAL A 21 9.06 18.54 1.14
C VAL A 21 9.91 17.42 0.53
N THR A 22 9.78 16.23 1.09
CA THR A 22 10.41 15.00 0.60
C THR A 22 9.35 13.93 0.28
N VAL A 23 9.72 12.96 -0.54
CA VAL A 23 8.84 11.82 -0.86
C VAL A 23 9.06 10.74 0.20
N VAL A 24 7.98 10.39 0.91
CA VAL A 24 8.00 9.37 1.99
C VAL A 24 7.81 7.97 1.40
N GLU A 25 6.92 7.84 0.41
CA GLU A 25 6.63 6.57 -0.26
C GLU A 25 6.51 6.77 -1.76
N GLY A 26 7.26 5.96 -2.52
CA GLY A 26 7.28 6.02 -3.98
C GLY A 26 8.46 5.28 -4.59
N VAL A 27 8.56 5.30 -5.92
CA VAL A 27 9.68 4.69 -6.65
C VAL A 27 10.79 5.73 -6.84
N LYS A 28 11.95 5.49 -6.23
CA LYS A 28 13.14 6.32 -6.45
C LYS A 28 13.80 5.96 -7.79
N LEU A 29 14.00 6.97 -8.64
CA LEU A 29 14.76 6.80 -9.87
C LEU A 29 16.26 6.69 -9.54
N SER A 30 16.99 5.85 -10.29
CA SER A 30 18.44 5.77 -10.14
C SER A 30 19.12 7.07 -10.60
N GLU A 31 20.32 7.32 -10.08
CA GLU A 31 21.10 8.52 -10.41
C GLU A 31 21.36 8.63 -11.91
N ASP A 32 21.60 7.51 -12.60
CA ASP A 32 21.77 7.48 -14.05
C ASP A 32 20.51 7.89 -14.82
N VAL A 33 19.32 7.52 -14.32
CA VAL A 33 18.04 7.92 -14.92
C VAL A 33 17.76 9.40 -14.66
N LEU A 34 18.02 9.88 -13.43
CA LEU A 34 17.87 11.30 -13.08
C LEU A 34 18.81 12.19 -13.89
N ARG A 35 20.09 11.78 -14.01
CA ARG A 35 21.09 12.46 -14.81
C ARG A 35 20.66 12.49 -16.28
N ARG A 36 20.26 11.34 -16.84
CA ARG A 36 19.74 11.28 -18.20
C ARG A 36 18.54 12.20 -18.39
N MET A 37 17.58 12.22 -17.45
CA MET A 37 16.40 13.09 -17.56
C MET A 37 16.78 14.58 -17.49
N ARG A 38 17.75 14.95 -16.65
CA ARG A 38 18.29 16.32 -16.55
C ARG A 38 19.04 16.72 -17.84
N GLU A 39 19.85 15.82 -18.39
CA GLU A 39 20.59 16.01 -19.64
C GLU A 39 19.66 16.00 -20.87
N SER A 40 18.59 15.21 -20.84
CA SER A 40 17.57 15.14 -21.91
C SER A 40 16.76 16.43 -22.02
N GLN A 41 16.72 17.24 -20.96
CA GLN A 41 16.11 18.57 -21.00
C GLN A 41 17.08 19.67 -21.47
N GLY A 42 18.37 19.36 -21.66
CA GLY A 42 19.39 20.36 -22.02
C GLY A 42 20.26 20.04 -23.24
N SER A 43 20.17 18.85 -23.84
CA SER A 43 21.04 18.46 -24.95
C SER A 43 20.23 17.99 -26.15
N GLU A 44 20.07 18.92 -27.09
CA GLU A 44 19.85 18.59 -28.48
C GLU A 44 21.03 17.71 -28.96
N ARG A 45 20.67 16.64 -29.67
CA ARG A 45 21.49 15.95 -30.67
C ARG A 45 22.39 14.77 -30.23
N VAL A 46 22.11 13.68 -30.95
CA VAL A 46 22.96 12.53 -31.35
C VAL A 46 22.88 11.27 -30.47
N ARG A 47 21.91 10.44 -30.86
CA ARG A 47 21.89 8.97 -30.67
C ARG A 47 22.75 8.31 -31.78
N PRO A 48 23.00 6.99 -31.74
CA PRO A 48 24.29 6.37 -31.47
C PRO A 48 24.78 5.52 -32.65
N SER A 49 25.97 4.91 -32.56
CA SER A 49 26.34 3.83 -33.48
C SER A 49 26.97 2.67 -32.71
N SER A 50 26.24 1.55 -32.70
CA SER A 50 26.70 0.21 -32.32
C SER A 50 27.53 -0.45 -33.44
N PRO A 51 28.27 -1.53 -33.13
CA PRO A 51 29.38 -2.09 -33.94
C PRO A 51 28.95 -3.27 -34.84
N PRO A 52 29.78 -3.70 -35.81
CA PRO A 52 29.60 -5.01 -36.44
C PRO A 52 30.63 -6.06 -35.95
N ALA A 53 30.14 -7.29 -35.83
CA ALA A 53 30.87 -8.52 -35.57
C ALA A 53 31.28 -9.21 -36.91
N PRO A 54 32.07 -10.30 -36.87
CA PRO A 54 32.91 -10.76 -37.98
C PRO A 54 32.21 -11.75 -38.93
N ASP A 55 32.59 -11.71 -40.21
CA ASP A 55 32.10 -12.62 -41.23
C ASP A 55 32.95 -13.89 -41.37
N SER A 56 32.22 -14.98 -41.57
CA SER A 56 32.65 -16.36 -41.61
C SER A 56 33.00 -16.78 -43.04
N HIS A 57 34.18 -17.35 -43.29
CA HIS A 57 34.47 -18.06 -44.54
C HIS A 57 34.39 -19.57 -44.37
N LYS A 58 33.32 -20.08 -44.98
CA LYS A 58 32.99 -21.47 -45.29
C LYS A 58 33.76 -21.93 -46.52
N THR A 59 34.49 -23.05 -46.44
CA THR A 59 34.72 -23.94 -47.59
C THR A 59 34.90 -25.38 -47.10
N SER A 60 33.92 -26.23 -47.44
CA SER A 60 34.09 -27.67 -47.60
C SER A 60 34.69 -27.93 -48.99
N PRO A 61 35.36 -29.08 -49.23
CA PRO A 61 34.65 -30.07 -50.01
C PRO A 61 34.84 -31.52 -49.53
N SER A 62 33.70 -32.18 -49.36
CA SER A 62 33.36 -33.55 -49.80
C SER A 62 34.51 -34.56 -49.96
N ALA A 63 34.57 -35.50 -49.02
CA ALA A 63 35.11 -36.84 -49.25
C ALA A 63 33.98 -37.86 -49.16
N LYS A 64 33.89 -38.73 -50.16
CA LYS A 64 32.98 -39.87 -50.27
C LYS A 64 33.06 -40.76 -49.00
N PRO A 65 31.95 -41.22 -48.41
CA PRO A 65 32.02 -42.21 -47.35
C PRO A 65 32.32 -43.58 -47.98
N ALA A 66 33.49 -44.13 -47.63
CA ALA A 66 33.72 -45.56 -47.75
C ALA A 66 32.83 -46.26 -46.72
N GLU A 67 32.13 -47.32 -47.15
CA GLU A 67 31.28 -48.14 -46.28
C GLU A 67 32.11 -48.70 -45.11
N PRO A 68 31.79 -48.36 -43.85
CA PRO A 68 32.49 -48.91 -42.71
C PRO A 68 32.10 -50.37 -42.49
N SER A 69 33.07 -51.17 -42.06
CA SER A 69 32.85 -52.56 -41.72
C SER A 69 31.94 -52.68 -40.47
N ALA A 70 31.23 -53.79 -40.33
CA ALA A 70 30.22 -53.98 -39.27
C ALA A 70 30.76 -53.79 -37.83
N SER A 71 32.08 -53.96 -37.60
CA SER A 71 32.69 -53.74 -36.28
C SER A 71 32.93 -52.26 -35.96
N GLU A 72 33.37 -51.44 -36.92
CA GLU A 72 33.51 -49.99 -36.73
C GLU A 72 32.15 -49.35 -36.43
N THR A 73 31.11 -49.82 -37.13
CA THR A 73 29.73 -49.37 -36.91
C THR A 73 29.26 -49.66 -35.47
N GLN A 74 29.68 -50.80 -34.90
CA GLN A 74 29.32 -51.19 -33.53
C GLN A 74 30.07 -50.38 -32.46
N GLU A 75 31.34 -50.05 -32.70
CA GLU A 75 32.12 -49.17 -31.83
C GLU A 75 31.59 -47.73 -31.85
N GLU A 76 31.18 -47.23 -33.01
CA GLU A 76 30.55 -45.92 -33.14
C GLU A 76 29.23 -45.83 -32.36
N ILE A 77 28.40 -46.87 -32.40
CA ILE A 77 27.15 -46.95 -31.61
C ILE A 77 27.46 -46.91 -30.11
N ARG A 78 28.44 -47.67 -29.63
CA ARG A 78 28.86 -47.62 -28.21
C ARG A 78 29.36 -46.24 -27.81
N LYS A 79 30.20 -45.63 -28.64
CA LYS A 79 30.75 -44.29 -28.39
C LYS A 79 29.65 -43.21 -28.39
N ASN A 80 28.65 -43.35 -29.25
CA ASN A 80 27.49 -42.46 -29.28
C ASN A 80 26.62 -42.64 -28.04
N TYR A 81 26.39 -43.87 -27.60
CA TYR A 81 25.66 -44.14 -26.37
C TYR A 81 26.35 -43.54 -25.14
N GLU A 82 27.68 -43.69 -25.04
CA GLU A 82 28.47 -43.14 -23.94
C GLU A 82 28.46 -41.61 -23.94
N ARG A 83 28.55 -40.97 -25.11
CA ARG A 83 28.38 -39.52 -25.25
C ARG A 83 26.99 -39.05 -24.84
N GLN A 84 25.94 -39.78 -25.22
CA GLN A 84 24.58 -39.47 -24.82
C GLN A 84 24.39 -39.62 -23.30
N GLN A 85 24.99 -40.64 -22.70
CA GLN A 85 24.97 -40.85 -21.25
C GLN A 85 25.69 -39.71 -20.51
N ALA A 86 26.85 -39.27 -21.02
CA ALA A 86 27.56 -38.12 -20.49
C ALA A 86 26.76 -36.81 -20.59
N LEU A 87 26.08 -36.59 -21.73
CA LEU A 87 25.22 -35.41 -21.93
C LEU A 87 24.05 -35.38 -20.94
N VAL A 88 23.40 -36.52 -20.71
CA VAL A 88 22.30 -36.63 -19.74
C VAL A 88 22.79 -36.37 -18.32
N GLN A 89 23.95 -36.94 -17.95
CA GLN A 89 24.56 -36.68 -16.63
C GLN A 89 24.91 -35.20 -16.45
N GLU A 90 25.45 -34.56 -17.48
CA GLU A 90 25.77 -33.13 -17.47
C GLU A 90 24.50 -32.26 -17.31
N GLN A 91 23.41 -32.61 -18.00
CA GLN A 91 22.14 -31.90 -17.87
C GLN A 91 21.53 -32.04 -16.47
N LEU A 92 21.60 -33.23 -15.87
CA LEU A 92 21.16 -33.46 -14.49
C LEU A 92 22.00 -32.66 -13.49
N ALA A 93 23.32 -32.62 -13.67
CA ALA A 93 24.21 -31.84 -12.82
C ALA A 93 23.89 -30.33 -12.91
N LYS A 94 23.64 -29.82 -14.12
CA LYS A 94 23.23 -28.44 -14.36
C LYS A 94 21.89 -28.11 -13.70
N LEU A 95 20.91 -29.01 -13.77
CA LEU A 95 19.62 -28.84 -13.08
C LEU A 95 19.77 -28.83 -11.56
N ALA A 96 20.54 -29.78 -11.00
CA ALA A 96 20.80 -29.83 -9.56
C ALA A 96 21.55 -28.60 -9.05
N GLN A 97 22.48 -28.06 -9.85
CA GLN A 97 23.16 -26.80 -9.54
C GLN A 97 22.18 -25.62 -9.53
N ARG A 98 21.33 -25.52 -10.56
CA ARG A 98 20.32 -24.45 -10.66
C ARG A 98 19.34 -24.49 -9.48
N GLU A 99 18.93 -25.68 -9.05
CA GLU A 99 18.04 -25.85 -7.88
C GLU A 99 18.71 -25.34 -6.59
N ARG A 100 19.98 -25.71 -6.35
CA ARG A 100 20.75 -25.21 -5.19
C ARG A 100 20.92 -23.70 -5.23
N GLU A 101 21.20 -23.12 -6.40
CA GLU A 101 21.32 -21.68 -6.57
C GLU A 101 19.99 -20.97 -6.27
N THR A 102 18.85 -21.49 -6.77
CA THR A 102 17.54 -20.91 -6.46
C THR A 102 17.18 -21.01 -4.98
N ALA A 103 17.48 -22.14 -4.33
CA ALA A 103 17.26 -22.31 -2.89
C ALA A 103 18.12 -21.33 -2.08
N ALA A 104 19.39 -21.17 -2.46
CA ALA A 104 20.29 -20.20 -1.83
C ALA A 104 19.84 -18.75 -2.04
N VAL A 105 19.31 -18.39 -3.21
CA VAL A 105 18.74 -17.06 -3.46
C VAL A 105 17.51 -16.82 -2.58
N THR A 106 16.61 -17.81 -2.44
CA THR A 106 15.44 -17.66 -1.57
C THR A 106 15.79 -17.56 -0.09
N ASP A 107 16.81 -18.28 0.37
CA ASP A 107 17.32 -18.17 1.75
C ASP A 107 18.04 -16.84 1.98
N MET A 108 18.76 -16.34 0.97
CA MET A 108 19.34 -14.99 0.99
C MET A 108 18.23 -13.94 1.07
N ASP A 109 17.19 -14.01 0.24
CA ASP A 109 16.04 -13.13 0.30
C ASP A 109 15.35 -13.18 1.67
N ARG A 110 15.22 -14.36 2.26
CA ARG A 110 14.66 -14.55 3.61
C ARG A 110 15.51 -13.94 4.72
N THR A 111 16.82 -13.85 4.52
CA THR A 111 17.80 -13.26 5.44
C THR A 111 18.17 -11.82 5.09
N THR A 112 17.67 -11.28 3.98
CA THR A 112 17.90 -9.87 3.64
C THR A 112 17.37 -8.98 4.77
N PRO A 113 18.16 -7.97 5.20
CA PRO A 113 17.73 -7.05 6.26
C PRO A 113 16.37 -6.39 6.01
N ALA A 114 16.02 -6.15 4.74
CA ALA A 114 14.73 -5.59 4.34
C ALA A 114 13.55 -6.50 4.73
N VAL A 115 13.64 -7.81 4.46
CA VAL A 115 12.58 -8.78 4.79
C VAL A 115 12.46 -8.99 6.31
N ILE A 116 13.57 -8.88 7.04
CA ILE A 116 13.55 -8.96 8.52
C ILE A 116 12.82 -7.74 9.11
N MET A 117 13.12 -6.53 8.63
CA MET A 117 12.43 -5.31 9.06
C MET A 117 10.94 -5.32 8.69
N GLU A 118 10.60 -5.80 7.49
CA GLU A 118 9.20 -5.96 7.07
C GLU A 118 8.43 -6.87 8.01
N LYS A 119 8.99 -8.04 8.35
CA LYS A 119 8.38 -8.97 9.32
C LYS A 119 8.18 -8.31 10.69
N TRP A 120 9.16 -7.53 11.15
CA TRP A 120 9.03 -6.82 12.42
C TRP A 120 7.90 -5.78 12.39
N ARG A 121 7.78 -5.01 11.30
CA ARG A 121 6.68 -4.05 11.10
C ARG A 121 5.32 -4.73 11.04
N THR A 122 5.19 -5.81 10.26
CA THR A 122 3.92 -6.56 10.18
C THR A 122 3.49 -7.12 11.53
N HIS A 123 4.44 -7.60 12.34
CA HIS A 123 4.16 -8.07 13.69
C HIS A 123 3.73 -6.93 14.62
N GLU A 124 4.43 -5.78 14.58
CA GLU A 124 4.06 -4.59 15.36
C GLU A 124 2.66 -4.07 14.99
N GLU A 125 2.34 -4.02 13.70
CA GLU A 125 1.01 -3.65 13.20
C GLU A 125 -0.06 -4.65 13.64
N GLN A 126 0.25 -5.95 13.65
CA GLN A 126 -0.65 -6.97 14.13
C GLN A 126 -0.96 -6.82 15.63
N GLU A 127 0.04 -6.50 16.46
CA GLU A 127 -0.17 -6.23 17.89
C GLU A 127 -0.99 -4.96 18.10
N LYS A 128 -0.71 -3.88 17.34
CA LYS A 128 -1.55 -2.67 17.36
C LYS A 128 -2.99 -2.96 16.94
N ALA A 129 -3.18 -3.77 15.90
CA ALA A 129 -4.50 -4.18 15.43
C ALA A 129 -5.28 -5.01 16.45
N LYS A 130 -4.61 -5.77 17.33
CA LYS A 130 -5.26 -6.49 18.43
C LYS A 130 -5.71 -5.58 19.57
N LEU A 131 -5.01 -4.47 19.80
CA LEU A 131 -5.35 -3.48 20.84
C LEU A 131 -6.42 -2.47 20.40
N LEU A 132 -6.46 -2.16 19.10
CA LEU A 132 -7.46 -1.27 18.48
C LEU A 132 -8.91 -1.56 18.89
N PRO A 133 -9.40 -2.82 18.93
CA PRO A 133 -10.75 -3.14 19.42
C PRO A 133 -10.98 -2.72 20.87
N ALA A 134 -10.02 -2.99 21.77
CA ALA A 134 -10.14 -2.65 23.18
C ALA A 134 -10.10 -1.13 23.41
N ASP A 135 -9.28 -0.41 22.63
CA ASP A 135 -9.26 1.04 22.64
C ASP A 135 -10.60 1.60 22.15
N LEU A 136 -11.11 1.12 21.02
CA LEU A 136 -12.42 1.50 20.47
C LEU A 136 -13.55 1.31 21.50
N ASP A 137 -13.56 0.19 22.22
CA ASP A 137 -14.54 -0.07 23.28
C ASP A 137 -14.40 0.91 24.46
N ALA A 138 -13.17 1.27 24.84
CA ALA A 138 -12.93 2.27 25.88
C ALA A 138 -13.40 3.67 25.45
N TRP A 139 -13.14 4.05 24.19
CA TRP A 139 -13.66 5.29 23.60
C TRP A 139 -15.19 5.30 23.55
N ALA A 140 -15.82 4.19 23.19
CA ALA A 140 -17.28 4.06 23.17
C ALA A 140 -17.90 4.27 24.55
N LYS A 141 -17.34 3.65 25.60
CA LYS A 141 -17.79 3.86 26.99
C LYS A 141 -17.61 5.30 27.45
N ARG A 142 -16.50 5.93 27.06
CA ARG A 142 -16.23 7.33 27.41
C ARG A 142 -17.23 8.27 26.73
N LEU A 143 -17.57 7.97 25.47
CA LEU A 143 -18.58 8.70 24.72
C LEU A 143 -19.96 8.56 25.36
N GLU A 144 -20.38 7.34 25.70
CA GLU A 144 -21.66 7.07 26.35
C GLU A 144 -21.80 7.83 27.68
N TRP A 145 -20.74 7.83 28.52
CA TRP A 145 -20.75 8.61 29.76
C TRP A 145 -20.93 10.11 29.51
N LYS A 146 -20.29 10.64 28.45
CA LYS A 146 -20.44 12.05 28.05
C LYS A 146 -21.82 12.36 27.51
N GLU A 147 -22.43 11.45 26.76
CA GLU A 147 -23.81 11.57 26.28
C GLU A 147 -24.81 11.57 27.44
N GLN A 148 -24.61 10.71 28.45
CA GLN A 148 -25.43 10.71 29.66
C GLN A 148 -25.28 12.01 30.46
N GLU A 149 -24.05 12.50 30.64
CA GLU A 149 -23.78 13.78 31.30
C GLU A 149 -24.48 14.94 30.55
N LEU A 150 -24.37 14.99 29.22
CA LEU A 150 -25.10 15.96 28.40
C LEU A 150 -26.61 15.81 28.52
N ALA A 151 -27.12 14.58 28.53
CA ALA A 151 -28.55 14.30 28.64
C ALA A 151 -29.10 14.84 29.97
N THR A 152 -28.42 14.55 31.09
CA THR A 152 -28.81 15.04 32.43
C THR A 152 -28.82 16.57 32.53
N ILE A 153 -27.80 17.23 31.99
CA ILE A 153 -27.74 18.70 31.94
C ILE A 153 -28.86 19.24 31.04
N SER A 154 -29.11 18.60 29.90
CA SER A 154 -30.17 19.02 28.98
C SER A 154 -31.56 18.90 29.59
N SER A 155 -31.83 17.82 30.35
CA SER A 155 -33.11 17.64 31.04
C SER A 155 -33.28 18.67 32.16
N PHE A 156 -32.22 18.97 32.91
CA PHE A 156 -32.25 19.99 33.95
C PHE A 156 -32.64 21.36 33.38
N TYR A 157 -32.00 21.81 32.29
CA TYR A 157 -32.34 23.10 31.69
C TYR A 157 -33.73 23.14 31.07
N LYS A 158 -34.20 22.03 30.48
CA LYS A 158 -35.58 21.93 30.01
C LYS A 158 -36.59 22.08 31.14
N GLU A 159 -36.35 21.43 32.27
CA GLU A 159 -37.19 21.56 33.46
C GLU A 159 -37.17 22.98 34.03
N GLN A 160 -36.01 23.64 34.07
CA GLN A 160 -35.92 25.04 34.51
C GLN A 160 -36.72 25.98 33.60
N LEU A 161 -36.70 25.75 32.29
CA LEU A 161 -37.51 26.51 31.34
C LEU A 161 -39.01 26.27 31.58
N GLU A 162 -39.43 25.03 31.76
CA GLU A 162 -40.82 24.69 32.04
C GLU A 162 -41.33 25.34 33.34
N ILE A 163 -40.50 25.34 34.40
CA ILE A 163 -40.83 26.02 35.66
C ILE A 163 -40.98 27.53 35.43
N LEU A 164 -40.09 28.16 34.66
CA LEU A 164 -40.16 29.58 34.35
C LEU A 164 -41.40 29.90 33.51
N GLU A 165 -41.69 29.13 32.48
CA GLU A 165 -42.87 29.27 31.62
C GLU A 165 -44.16 29.14 32.44
N LYS A 166 -44.23 28.15 33.33
CA LYS A 166 -45.37 27.96 34.23
C LYS A 166 -45.57 29.14 35.17
N LYS A 167 -44.51 29.59 35.84
CA LYS A 167 -44.57 30.78 36.73
C LYS A 167 -44.97 32.04 35.98
N ASN A 168 -44.45 32.21 34.76
CA ASN A 168 -44.78 33.35 33.91
C ASN A 168 -46.26 33.32 33.51
N PHE A 169 -46.76 32.16 33.09
CA PHE A 169 -48.16 31.96 32.76
C PHE A 169 -49.09 32.22 33.95
N GLU A 170 -48.76 31.68 35.13
CA GLU A 170 -49.52 31.93 36.36
C GLU A 170 -49.54 33.41 36.74
N ASN A 171 -48.41 34.12 36.60
CA ASN A 171 -48.32 35.55 36.87
C ASN A 171 -49.20 36.37 35.91
N TYR A 172 -49.17 36.08 34.60
CA TYR A 172 -50.05 36.73 33.64
C TYR A 172 -51.53 36.48 33.96
N LYS A 173 -51.89 35.25 34.31
CA LYS A 173 -53.26 34.89 34.69
C LYS A 173 -53.72 35.67 35.92
N GLN A 174 -52.94 35.67 36.99
CA GLN A 174 -53.25 36.40 38.22
C GLN A 174 -53.39 37.90 37.96
N THR A 175 -52.49 38.47 37.17
CA THR A 175 -52.51 39.89 36.82
C THR A 175 -53.77 40.23 36.03
N ALA A 176 -54.13 39.41 35.04
CA ALA A 176 -55.36 39.59 34.27
C ALA A 176 -56.62 39.51 35.15
N GLU A 177 -56.69 38.53 36.06
CA GLU A 177 -57.79 38.38 37.02
C GLU A 177 -57.90 39.64 37.92
N GLN A 178 -56.78 40.13 38.45
CA GLN A 178 -56.76 41.35 39.27
C GLN A 178 -57.24 42.59 38.50
N TYR A 179 -56.85 42.74 37.23
CA TYR A 179 -57.35 43.84 36.38
C TYR A 179 -58.86 43.74 36.17
N CYS A 180 -59.37 42.54 35.86
CA CYS A 180 -60.81 42.30 35.69
C CYS A 180 -61.59 42.58 36.99
N GLU A 181 -61.09 42.13 38.14
CA GLU A 181 -61.69 42.42 39.44
C GLU A 181 -61.69 43.92 39.77
N ALA A 182 -60.58 44.61 39.49
CA ALA A 182 -60.50 46.05 39.70
C ALA A 182 -61.49 46.80 38.82
N ALA A 183 -61.61 46.43 37.55
CA ALA A 183 -62.57 47.01 36.61
C ALA A 183 -64.03 46.78 37.03
N THR A 184 -64.38 45.57 37.46
CA THR A 184 -65.75 45.29 37.95
C THR A 184 -66.09 46.04 39.23
N LYS A 185 -65.12 46.21 40.15
CA LYS A 185 -65.27 47.02 41.36
C LYS A 185 -65.47 48.51 41.03
N THR A 186 -64.72 49.07 40.08
CA THR A 186 -64.90 50.47 39.68
C THR A 186 -66.21 50.70 38.94
N GLU A 187 -66.60 49.79 38.04
CA GLU A 187 -67.91 49.84 37.38
C GLU A 187 -69.07 49.80 38.39
N ALA A 188 -68.97 48.98 39.43
CA ALA A 188 -69.96 48.91 40.51
C ALA A 188 -70.01 50.18 41.37
N TRP A 189 -68.89 50.92 41.49
CA TRP A 189 -68.83 52.17 42.26
C TRP A 189 -69.35 53.38 41.48
N ILE A 190 -69.29 53.33 40.14
CA ILE A 190 -69.77 54.39 39.24
C ILE A 190 -71.28 54.27 38.99
N ARG A 191 -71.87 53.08 39.09
CA ARG A 191 -73.32 52.83 38.95
C ARG A 191 -74.11 53.20 40.19
#